data_AF-A0A7J8AMR4-F1
#
_entry.id   AF-A0A7J8AMR4-F1
#
_cell.length_a   1.000
_cell.length_b   1.000
_cell.length_c   1.000
_cell.angle_alpha   90.00
_cell.angle_beta   90.00
_cell.angle_gamma   90.00
#
_symmetry.space_group_name_H-M   'P 1'
#
loop_
_entity.id
_entity.type
_entity.pdbx_description
1 polymer ?
#
loop_
_entity_poly.entity_id
_entity_poly.type
_entity_poly.pdbx_seq_one_letter_code
_entity_poly.pdbx_strand_id
1 'polypeptide(L)'
;MKQDKKEMAISDCSKAIQLNPSYIRALLRRAELYESTNKLDEALEDYKSILEKDPSVHQAREACMRLPKQIEERNERLKEEMLGKLKDLGNLVLRPFGLSTENFQIKQDSSTGSYSINFVQNPNNNR
;
A
#
# COMPACT_ATOMS: atom_id res chain seq x y z
N MET A 1 21.64 8.11 10.68
CA MET A 1 21.65 9.55 11.06
C MET A 1 20.51 10.38 10.46
N LYS A 2 20.33 10.48 9.12
CA LYS A 2 19.22 11.31 8.57
C LYS A 2 17.83 10.72 8.82
N GLN A 3 17.70 9.39 8.80
CA GLN A 3 16.44 8.69 9.05
C GLN A 3 16.00 8.80 10.52
N ASP A 4 16.91 8.55 11.45
CA ASP A 4 16.69 8.73 12.89
C ASP A 4 16.20 10.15 13.24
N LYS A 5 16.75 11.18 12.57
CA LYS A 5 16.34 12.58 12.75
C LYS A 5 14.90 12.84 12.30
N LYS A 6 14.43 12.18 11.24
CA LYS A 6 13.04 12.32 10.77
C LYS A 6 12.07 11.66 11.74
N GLU A 7 12.42 10.49 12.27
CA GLU A 7 11.59 9.79 13.25
C GLU A 7 11.47 10.55 14.58
N MET A 8 12.58 11.12 15.08
CA MET A 8 12.54 12.02 16.23
C MET A 8 11.65 13.24 15.97
N ALA A 9 11.77 13.86 14.79
CA ALA A 9 10.94 15.01 14.42
C ALA A 9 9.44 14.65 14.33
N ILE A 10 9.10 13.45 13.83
CA ILE A 10 7.73 12.92 13.84
C ILE A 10 7.23 12.75 15.28
N SER A 11 8.08 12.23 16.18
CA SER A 11 7.75 12.06 17.60
C SER A 11 7.45 13.40 18.28
N ASP A 12 8.30 14.41 18.06
CA ASP A 12 8.11 15.75 18.61
C ASP A 12 6.84 16.43 18.06
N CYS A 13 6.56 16.29 16.76
CA CYS A 13 5.31 16.79 16.18
C CYS A 13 4.11 16.08 16.80
N SER A 14 4.20 14.76 17.04
CA SER A 14 3.11 13.99 17.65
C SER A 14 2.84 14.41 19.09
N LYS A 15 3.87 14.71 19.89
CA LYS A 15 3.69 15.30 21.22
C LYS A 15 3.04 16.68 21.15
N ALA A 16 3.44 17.52 20.20
CA ALA A 16 2.82 18.83 20.02
C ALA A 16 1.32 18.73 19.66
N ILE A 17 0.95 17.73 18.85
CA ILE A 17 -0.44 17.45 18.48
C ILE A 17 -1.22 16.86 19.66
N GLN A 18 -0.60 16.03 20.50
CA GLN A 18 -1.24 15.56 21.74
C GLN A 18 -1.58 16.71 22.69
N LEU A 19 -0.70 17.71 22.79
CA LEU A 19 -0.93 18.91 23.60
C LEU A 19 -1.96 19.85 22.97
N ASN A 20 -1.93 20.00 21.64
CA ASN A 20 -2.90 20.79 20.89
C ASN A 20 -3.29 20.07 19.58
N PRO A 21 -4.42 19.35 19.58
CA PRO A 21 -4.89 18.61 18.40
C PRO A 21 -5.23 19.48 17.19
N SER A 22 -5.37 20.80 17.38
CA SER A 22 -5.66 21.76 16.32
C SER A 22 -4.42 22.55 15.88
N TYR A 23 -3.22 22.11 16.27
CA TYR A 23 -1.98 22.78 15.88
C TYR A 23 -1.59 22.47 14.43
N ILE A 24 -2.17 23.23 13.49
CA ILE A 24 -2.02 23.05 12.04
C ILE A 24 -0.54 22.97 11.59
N ARG A 25 0.35 23.79 12.15
CA ARG A 25 1.78 23.76 11.78
C ARG A 25 2.46 22.44 12.17
N ALA A 26 2.10 21.84 13.30
CA ALA A 26 2.65 20.54 13.69
C ALA A 26 2.08 19.41 12.83
N LEU A 27 0.78 19.48 12.48
CA LEU A 27 0.16 18.54 11.54
C LEU A 27 0.83 18.61 10.17
N LEU A 28 1.03 19.82 9.62
CA LEU A 28 1.66 20.00 8.30
C LEU A 28 3.07 19.43 8.29
N ARG A 29 3.85 19.75 9.32
CA ARG A 29 5.23 19.26 9.42
C ARG A 29 5.31 17.75 9.59
N ARG A 30 4.38 17.14 10.32
CA ARG A 30 4.31 15.69 10.46
C ARG A 30 3.91 15.02 9.15
N ALA A 31 2.94 15.57 8.43
CA ALA A 31 2.52 15.09 7.11
C ALA A 31 3.68 15.11 6.09
N GLU A 32 4.43 16.22 6.01
CA GLU A 32 5.61 16.33 5.13
C GLU A 32 6.70 15.30 5.50
N LEU A 33 6.93 15.09 6.81
CA LEU A 33 7.88 14.09 7.28
C LEU A 33 7.43 12.67 6.91
N TYR A 34 6.13 12.39 7.03
CA TYR A 34 5.53 11.12 6.60
C TYR A 34 5.66 10.89 5.10
N GLU A 35 5.37 11.89 4.25
CA GLU A 35 5.64 11.78 2.81
C GLU A 35 7.12 11.48 2.53
N SER A 36 8.03 12.19 3.21
CA SER A 36 9.48 12.01 3.03
C SER A 36 10.03 10.67 3.56
N THR A 37 9.21 9.93 4.32
CA THR A 37 9.52 8.58 4.84
C THR A 37 8.63 7.51 4.21
N ASN A 38 7.93 7.84 3.12
CA ASN A 38 7.05 6.94 2.35
C ASN A 38 5.85 6.37 3.16
N LYS A 39 5.49 7.06 4.25
CA LYS A 39 4.32 6.79 5.10
C LYS A 39 3.11 7.57 4.57
N LEU A 40 2.69 7.23 3.35
CA LEU A 40 1.75 8.04 2.58
C LEU A 40 0.34 8.05 3.18
N ASP A 41 -0.09 6.96 3.83
CA ASP A 41 -1.40 6.88 4.46
C ASP A 41 -1.48 7.80 5.67
N GLU A 42 -0.47 7.75 6.55
CA GLU A 42 -0.37 8.63 7.71
C GLU A 42 -0.23 10.10 7.31
N ALA A 43 0.49 10.39 6.22
CA ALA A 43 0.54 11.74 5.66
C ALA A 43 -0.84 12.23 5.21
N LEU A 44 -1.60 11.38 4.50
CA LEU A 44 -2.93 11.71 4.01
C LEU A 44 -3.92 11.96 5.16
N GLU A 45 -3.83 11.20 6.26
CA GLU A 45 -4.64 11.43 7.47
C GLU A 45 -4.36 12.80 8.10
N ASP A 46 -3.09 13.19 8.21
CA ASP A 46 -2.71 14.51 8.73
C ASP A 46 -3.21 15.63 7.81
N TYR A 47 -3.08 15.50 6.49
CA TYR A 47 -3.59 16.49 5.54
C TYR A 47 -5.12 16.61 5.54
N LYS A 48 -5.85 15.50 5.69
CA LYS A 48 -7.30 15.54 5.87
C LYS A 48 -7.67 16.28 7.16
N SER A 49 -6.99 15.96 8.26
CA SER A 49 -7.20 16.62 9.55
C SER A 49 -6.91 18.13 9.49
N ILE A 50 -5.95 18.55 8.66
CA ILE A 50 -5.68 19.97 8.41
C ILE A 50 -6.84 20.62 7.66
N LEU A 51 -7.32 20.00 6.57
CA LEU A 51 -8.43 20.56 5.77
C LEU A 51 -9.76 20.61 6.52
N GLU A 52 -9.99 19.69 7.48
CA GLU A 52 -11.14 19.77 8.38
C GLU A 52 -11.11 21.01 9.28
N LYS A 53 -9.92 21.48 9.65
CA LYS A 53 -9.71 22.64 10.54
C LYS A 53 -9.59 23.94 9.76
N ASP A 54 -8.86 23.91 8.66
CA ASP A 54 -8.63 25.03 7.77
C ASP A 54 -8.60 24.55 6.31
N PRO A 55 -9.73 24.66 5.59
CA PRO A 55 -9.82 24.30 4.18
C PRO A 55 -8.99 25.18 3.24
N SER A 56 -8.48 26.33 3.72
CA SER A 56 -7.71 27.26 2.90
C SER A 56 -6.25 26.84 2.70
N VAL A 57 -5.78 25.83 3.44
CA VAL A 57 -4.41 25.35 3.37
C VAL A 57 -4.15 24.64 2.02
N HIS A 58 -3.58 25.38 1.08
CA HIS A 58 -3.30 24.89 -0.28
C HIS A 58 -2.45 23.61 -0.28
N GLN A 59 -1.41 23.55 0.55
CA GLN A 59 -0.51 22.40 0.62
C GLN A 59 -1.27 21.10 0.96
N ALA A 60 -2.17 21.15 1.94
CA ALA A 60 -2.97 20.01 2.34
C ALA A 60 -3.98 19.60 1.25
N ARG A 61 -4.54 20.58 0.52
CA ARG A 61 -5.46 20.31 -0.60
C ARG A 61 -4.76 19.59 -1.75
N GLU A 62 -3.58 20.07 -2.13
CA GLU A 62 -2.77 19.47 -3.19
C GLU A 62 -2.35 18.04 -2.81
N ALA A 63 -1.87 17.85 -1.57
CA ALA A 63 -1.50 16.53 -1.08
C ALA A 63 -2.68 15.55 -1.07
N CYS A 64 -3.87 15.98 -0.62
CA CYS A 64 -5.08 15.16 -0.65
C CYS A 64 -5.55 14.77 -2.06
N MET A 65 -5.20 15.56 -3.10
CA MET A 65 -5.48 15.19 -4.50
C MET A 65 -4.45 14.20 -5.06
N ARG A 66 -3.17 14.36 -4.67
CA ARG A 66 -2.07 13.57 -5.23
C ARG A 66 -1.87 12.23 -4.53
N LEU A 67 -1.93 12.20 -3.20
CA LEU A 67 -1.58 11.03 -2.39
C LEU A 67 -2.46 9.79 -2.63
N PRO A 68 -3.79 9.89 -2.82
CA PRO A 68 -4.62 8.71 -3.02
C PRO A 68 -4.17 7.85 -4.19
N LYS A 69 -3.83 8.46 -5.33
CA LYS A 69 -3.31 7.75 -6.50
C LYS A 69 -1.98 7.05 -6.20
N GLN A 70 -1.06 7.72 -5.50
CA GLN A 70 0.23 7.13 -5.13
C GLN A 70 0.08 5.97 -4.15
N ILE A 71 -0.87 6.06 -3.21
CA ILE A 71 -1.20 4.98 -2.26
C ILE A 71 -1.76 3.78 -3.02
N GLU A 72 -2.66 4.01 -3.96
CA GLU A 72 -3.24 2.96 -4.81
C GLU A 72 -2.17 2.26 -5.64
N GLU A 73 -1.35 3.00 -6.38
CA GLU A 73 -0.23 2.46 -7.17
C GLU A 73 0.75 1.66 -6.30
N ARG A 74 1.09 2.17 -5.10
CA ARG A 74 1.92 1.45 -4.14
C ARG A 74 1.27 0.13 -3.70
N ASN A 75 -0.02 0.16 -3.39
CA ASN A 75 -0.77 -1.00 -2.90
C ASN A 75 -0.95 -2.06 -3.99
N GLU A 76 -1.21 -1.65 -5.23
CA GLU A 76 -1.27 -2.55 -6.39
C GLU A 76 0.08 -3.24 -6.63
N ARG A 77 1.17 -2.47 -6.65
CA ARG A 77 2.52 -3.04 -6.79
C ARG A 77 2.86 -4.02 -5.68
N LEU A 78 2.54 -3.68 -4.43
CA LEU A 78 2.74 -4.60 -3.30
C LEU A 78 1.88 -5.87 -3.44
N LYS A 79 0.65 -5.74 -3.91
CA LYS A 79 -0.25 -6.87 -4.17
C LYS A 79 0.32 -7.79 -5.25
N GLU A 80 0.82 -7.24 -6.35
CA GLU A 80 1.46 -8.01 -7.41
C GLU A 80 2.70 -8.75 -6.89
N GLU A 81 3.58 -8.08 -6.14
CA GLU A 81 4.77 -8.68 -5.55
C GLU A 81 4.41 -9.82 -4.59
N MET A 82 3.41 -9.60 -3.73
CA MET A 82 2.95 -10.62 -2.77
C MET A 82 2.31 -11.81 -3.47
N LEU A 83 1.53 -11.58 -4.53
CA LEU A 83 0.95 -12.64 -5.35
C LEU A 83 2.05 -13.46 -6.05
N GLY A 84 3.08 -12.79 -6.56
CA GLY A 84 4.27 -13.45 -7.13
C GLY A 84 4.95 -14.36 -6.12
N LYS A 85 5.26 -13.84 -4.92
CA LYS A 85 5.87 -14.64 -3.83
C LYS A 85 5.00 -15.82 -3.42
N LEU A 86 3.68 -15.65 -3.37
CA LEU A 86 2.75 -16.73 -3.07
C LEU A 86 2.73 -17.79 -4.17
N LYS A 87 2.80 -17.37 -5.44
CA LYS A 87 2.92 -18.26 -6.59
C LYS A 87 4.21 -19.08 -6.53
N ASP A 88 5.33 -18.43 -6.21
CA ASP A 88 6.63 -19.09 -6.06
C ASP A 88 6.63 -20.11 -4.92
N LEU A 89 6.02 -19.76 -3.78
CA LEU A 89 5.84 -20.67 -2.66
C LEU A 89 4.96 -21.88 -3.06
N GLY A 90 3.86 -21.64 -3.77
CA GLY A 90 3.01 -22.71 -4.30
C GLY A 90 3.79 -23.63 -5.25
N ASN A 91 4.59 -23.05 -6.15
CA ASN A 91 5.44 -23.81 -7.06
C ASN A 91 6.49 -24.64 -6.32
N LEU A 92 7.06 -24.15 -5.21
CA LEU A 92 8.01 -24.92 -4.42
C LEU A 92 7.39 -26.24 -3.90
N VAL A 93 6.13 -26.18 -3.46
CA VAL A 93 5.37 -27.34 -2.96
C VAL A 93 4.96 -28.28 -4.11
N LEU A 94 4.65 -27.71 -5.28
CA LEU A 94 4.11 -28.46 -6.43
C LEU A 94 5.20 -29.11 -7.30
N ARG A 95 6.43 -28.55 -7.32
CA ARG A 95 7.56 -29.04 -8.12
C ARG A 95 7.86 -30.54 -7.95
N PRO A 96 7.93 -31.12 -6.72
CA PRO A 96 8.17 -32.56 -6.54
C PRO A 96 7.14 -33.47 -7.21
N PHE A 97 5.95 -32.94 -7.52
CA PHE A 97 4.87 -33.66 -8.17
C PHE A 97 4.82 -33.41 -9.69
N GLY A 98 5.79 -32.69 -10.26
CA GLY A 98 5.76 -32.26 -11.66
C GLY A 98 4.65 -31.22 -11.93
N LEU A 99 4.23 -30.50 -10.88
CA LEU A 99 3.13 -29.53 -10.93
C LEU A 99 3.64 -28.09 -10.72
N SER A 100 2.80 -27.15 -11.12
CA SER A 100 2.95 -25.71 -11.01
C SER A 100 1.57 -25.07 -10.73
N THR A 101 1.58 -23.93 -10.08
CA THR A 101 0.42 -23.05 -9.93
C THR A 101 -0.25 -22.69 -11.26
N GLU A 102 0.51 -22.73 -12.37
CA GLU A 102 -0.02 -22.49 -13.72
C GLU A 102 -0.86 -23.65 -14.27
N ASN A 103 -0.72 -24.85 -13.69
CA ASN A 103 -1.57 -25.97 -14.06
C ASN A 103 -3.02 -25.77 -13.62
N PHE A 104 -3.30 -24.87 -12.68
CA PHE A 104 -4.63 -24.64 -12.12
C PHE A 104 -5.21 -23.33 -12.67
N GLN A 105 -5.96 -23.42 -13.77
CA GLN A 105 -6.57 -22.26 -14.43
C GLN A 105 -7.96 -21.98 -13.88
N ILE A 106 -8.14 -20.79 -13.31
CA ILE A 106 -9.44 -20.33 -12.81
C ILE A 106 -10.22 -19.71 -13.97
N LYS A 107 -11.45 -20.18 -14.21
CA LYS A 107 -12.40 -19.57 -15.13
C LYS A 107 -13.61 -19.08 -14.34
N GLN A 108 -13.89 -17.78 -14.43
CA GLN A 108 -15.09 -17.16 -13.87
C GLN A 108 -16.17 -17.10 -14.94
N ASP A 109 -17.37 -17.58 -14.62
CA ASP A 109 -18.56 -17.43 -15.46
C ASP A 109 -19.17 -16.05 -15.24
N SER A 110 -19.11 -15.18 -16.25
CA SER A 110 -19.62 -13.81 -16.22
C SER A 110 -21.13 -13.70 -16.01
N SER A 111 -21.89 -14.78 -16.25
CA SER A 111 -23.35 -14.80 -16.14
C SER A 111 -23.86 -15.20 -14.75
N THR A 112 -23.14 -16.10 -14.07
CA THR A 112 -23.54 -16.62 -12.75
C THR A 112 -22.64 -16.14 -11.62
N GLY A 113 -21.47 -15.55 -11.94
CA GLY A 113 -20.43 -15.22 -10.97
C GLY A 113 -19.68 -16.44 -10.41
N SER A 114 -19.97 -17.64 -10.90
CA SER A 114 -19.39 -18.90 -10.42
C SER A 114 -17.92 -19.02 -10.82
N TYR A 115 -17.10 -19.59 -9.94
CA TYR A 115 -15.69 -19.90 -10.21
C TYR A 115 -15.53 -21.39 -10.47
N SER A 116 -14.84 -21.75 -11.56
CA SER A 116 -14.44 -23.12 -11.87
C SER A 116 -12.92 -23.21 -11.97
N ILE A 117 -12.32 -24.23 -11.38
CA ILE A 117 -10.87 -24.49 -11.47
C ILE A 117 -10.68 -25.63 -12.44
N ASN A 118 -9.95 -25.37 -13.53
CA ASN A 118 -9.59 -26.37 -14.52
C ASN A 118 -8.11 -26.73 -14.36
N PHE A 119 -7.82 -28.02 -14.30
CA PHE A 119 -6.45 -28.50 -14.31
C PHE A 119 -5.99 -28.76 -15.74
N VAL A 120 -4.89 -28.11 -16.16
CA VAL A 120 -4.27 -28.28 -17.47
C VAL A 120 -2.83 -28.71 -17.27
N GLN A 121 -2.53 -29.95 -17.65
CA GLN A 121 -1.18 -30.49 -17.57
C GLN A 121 -0.38 -30.04 -18.81
N ASN A 122 0.63 -29.19 -18.61
CA ASN A 122 1.48 -28.73 -19.71
C ASN A 122 2.63 -29.73 -19.92
N PRO A 123 2.75 -30.40 -21.08
CA PRO A 123 3.72 -31.47 -21.29
C PRO A 123 5.20 -31.02 -21.26
N ASN A 124 5.47 -29.70 -21.27
CA ASN A 124 6.82 -29.14 -21.27
C ASN A 124 7.42 -28.84 -19.87
N ASN A 125 6.70 -29.07 -18.77
CA ASN A 125 7.21 -28.80 -17.41
C ASN A 125 8.11 -29.91 -16.81
N ASN A 126 8.42 -30.96 -17.58
CA ASN A 126 9.18 -32.13 -17.15
C ASN A 126 10.64 -32.17 -17.67
N ARG A 127 11.34 -31.03 -17.74
CA ARG A 127 12.79 -31.00 -17.98
C ARG A 127 13.52 -30.13 -16.99
#